data_AF-X1VE14-F1
#
_entry.id   AF-X1VE14-F1
#
_cell.length_a   1.000
_cell.length_b   1.000
_cell.length_c   1.000
_cell.angle_alpha   90.00
_cell.angle_beta   90.00
_cell.angle_gamma   90.00
#
_symmetry.space_group_name_H-M   'P 1'
#
loop_
_entity.id
_entity.type
_entity.pdbx_description
1 polymer ?
#
loop_
_entity_poly.entity_id
_entity_poly.type
_entity_poly.pdbx_seq_one_letter_code
_entity_poly.pdbx_strand_id
1 'polypeptide(L)' 'MSVANDILQSIGNTPIVQLRKVVPPNSSKILVKLEWSNPTGS' A
#
# COMPACT_ATOMS: atom_id res chain seq x y z
N MET A 1 10.71 -8.57 11.63
CA MET A 1 11.08 -8.31 10.22
C MET A 1 11.83 -9.54 9.74
N SER A 2 11.31 -10.25 8.74
CA SER A 2 12.03 -11.37 8.12
C SER A 2 12.93 -10.83 7.02
N VAL A 3 14.13 -11.39 6.87
CA VAL A 3 15.01 -11.11 5.73
C VAL A 3 14.53 -11.97 4.56
N ALA A 4 14.31 -11.36 3.40
CA ALA A 4 13.96 -12.06 2.17
C ALA A 4 15.22 -12.63 1.50
N ASN A 5 15.12 -13.83 0.92
CA ASN A 5 16.24 -14.49 0.25
C ASN A 5 16.49 -13.94 -1.17
N ASP A 6 15.47 -13.38 -1.80
CA ASP A 6 15.53 -12.76 -3.12
C ASP A 6 14.48 -11.64 -3.25
N ILE A 7 14.54 -10.89 -4.35
CA ILE A 7 13.64 -9.75 -4.59
C ILE A 7 12.19 -10.18 -4.86
N LEU A 8 11.96 -11.37 -5.41
CA LEU A 8 10.61 -11.84 -5.72
C LEU A 8 9.80 -12.08 -4.44
N GLN A 9 10.46 -12.49 -3.35
CA GLN A 9 9.84 -12.62 -2.02
C GLN A 9 9.35 -11.29 -1.42
N SER A 10 9.77 -10.15 -1.98
CA SER A 10 9.30 -8.83 -1.52
C SER A 10 8.11 -8.28 -2.33
N ILE A 11 7.61 -9.02 -3.33
CA ILE A 11 6.41 -8.67 -4.09
C ILE A 11 5.16 -8.82 -3.22
N GLY A 12 4.24 -7.87 -3.33
CA GLY A 12 2.97 -7.87 -2.62
C GLY A 12 3.09 -7.35 -1.18
N ASN A 13 2.16 -7.75 -0.32
CA ASN A 13 2.00 -7.22 1.05
C ASN A 13 2.07 -5.68 1.12
N THR A 14 1.60 -5.02 0.06
CA THR A 14 1.68 -3.57 -0.07
C THR A 14 0.74 -2.89 0.93
N PRO A 15 1.13 -1.74 1.51
CA PRO A 15 0.32 -1.08 2.52
C PRO A 15 -1.08 -0.72 2.01
N ILE A 16 -2.07 -0.83 2.91
CA ILE A 16 -3.37 -0.19 2.75
C ILE A 16 -3.40 1.02 3.68
N VAL A 17 -3.69 2.20 3.11
CA VAL A 17 -3.77 3.46 3.85
C VAL A 17 -5.14 4.10 3.73
N GLN A 18 -5.56 4.83 4.76
CA GLN A 18 -6.79 5.60 4.74
C GLN A 18 -6.53 7.03 4.26
N LEU A 19 -7.32 7.51 3.30
CA LEU A 19 -7.30 8.92 2.92
C LEU A 19 -7.99 9.78 4.00
N ARG A 20 -7.31 10.82 4.47
CA ARG A 20 -7.78 11.70 5.57
C ARG A 20 -8.00 13.16 5.20
N LYS A 21 -7.29 13.67 4.18
CA LYS A 21 -7.29 15.11 3.83
C LYS A 21 -8.14 15.45 2.61
N VAL A 22 -8.27 14.52 1.67
CA VAL A 22 -8.93 14.75 0.36
C VAL A 22 -10.35 14.19 0.30
N VAL A 23 -10.79 13.51 1.36
CA VAL A 23 -12.14 12.93 1.46
C VAL A 23 -13.06 13.97 2.10
N PRO A 24 -14.16 14.40 1.45
CA PRO A 24 -15.09 15.37 2.02
C PRO A 24 -15.75 14.88 3.32
N PRO A 25 -16.22 15.80 4.18
CA PRO A 25 -17.06 15.45 5.33
C PRO A 25 -18.28 14.61 4.93
N ASN A 26 -18.75 13.76 5.83
CA ASN A 26 -19.91 12.87 5.62
C ASN A 26 -19.76 11.85 4.47
N SER A 27 -18.55 11.64 3.96
CA SER A 27 -18.25 10.55 3.02
C SER A 27 -17.87 9.26 3.73
N SER A 28 -17.94 8.13 3.01
CA SER A 28 -17.46 6.83 3.51
C SER A 28 -15.93 6.80 3.68
N LYS A 29 -15.45 5.81 4.46
CA LYS A 29 -14.01 5.55 4.63
C LYS A 29 -13.41 5.09 3.30
N ILE A 30 -12.45 5.85 2.76
CA ILE A 30 -11.71 5.46 1.56
C ILE A 30 -10.35 4.88 1.95
N LEU A 31 -10.09 3.67 1.48
CA LEU A 31 -8.82 2.95 1.62
C LEU A 31 -8.16 2.80 0.26
N VAL A 32 -6.84 2.98 0.21
CA VAL A 32 -6.04 2.83 -1.02
C VAL A 32 -4.94 1.80 -0.78
N LYS A 33 -4.79 0.88 -1.73
CA LYS A 33 -3.71 -0.11 -1.77
C LYS A 33 -2.54 0.46 -2.55
N LEU A 34 -1.38 0.59 -1.91
CA LEU A 34 -0.21 1.29 -2.46
C LEU A 34 0.66 0.35 -3.31
N GLU A 35 0.18 -0.10 -4.46
CA GLU A 35 0.90 -1.08 -5.32
C GLU A 35 2.27 -0.58 -5.83
N TRP A 36 2.49 0.73 -5.85
CA TRP A 36 3.80 1.30 -6.17
C TRP A 36 4.89 0.91 -5.16
N SER A 37 4.53 0.41 -3.98
CA SER A 37 5.50 -0.06 -3.00
C SER A 37 6.09 -1.44 -3.34
N ASN A 38 5.71 -2.05 -4.47
CA ASN A 38 6.40 -3.22 -5.00
C ASN A 38 7.85 -2.87 -5.40
N PRO A 39 8.75 -3.86 -5.51
CA PRO A 39 10.19 -3.62 -5.67
C PRO A 39 10.60 -2.77 -6.89
N THR A 40 9.83 -2.82 -7.97
CA THR A 40 10.08 -2.10 -9.22
C THR A 40 9.18 -0.88 -9.41
N GLY A 41 8.27 -0.59 -8.48
CA GLY A 41 7.30 0.50 -8.60
C GLY A 41 6.03 0.17 -9.40
N SER A 42 6.03 -0.92 -10.17
CA SER A 42 4.86 -1.51 -10.87
C SER A 42 5.19 -2.89 -11.44
#